data_AF-A0A7X9EAZ9-F1
#
_entry.id   AF-A0A7X9EAZ9-F1
#
_cell.length_a   1.000
_cell.length_b   1.000
_cell.length_c   1.000
_cell.angle_alpha   90.00
_cell.angle_beta   90.00
_cell.angle_gamma   90.00
#
_symmetry.space_group_name_H-M   'P 1'
#
loop_
_entity.id
_entity.type
_entity.pdbx_description
1 polymer ?
#
loop_
_entity_poly.entity_id
_entity_poly.type
_entity_poly.pdbx_seq_one_letter_code
_entity_poly.pdbx_strand_id
1 'polypeptide(L)' 'MEKSKAWDFALGIIKVDNLEVSKEFLELVEKEKKGEITDQDIKDFLDKKYRLKG' A
#
# COMPACT_ATOMS: atom_id res chain seq x y z
N MET A 1 -1.17 16.55 6.08
CA MET A 1 -1.83 15.90 4.94
C MET A 1 -2.66 14.76 5.50
N GLU A 2 -3.93 14.66 5.18
CA GLU A 2 -4.75 13.50 5.60
C GLU A 2 -4.17 12.24 4.94
N LYS A 3 -3.97 11.15 5.70
CA LYS A 3 -3.36 9.90 5.19
C LYS A 3 -4.04 9.40 3.90
N SER A 4 -5.37 9.56 3.82
CA SER A 4 -6.15 9.26 2.64
C SER A 4 -5.66 10.01 1.38
N LYS A 5 -5.39 11.32 1.50
CA LYS A 5 -4.88 12.13 0.38
C LYS A 5 -3.49 11.69 -0.08
N ALA A 6 -2.63 11.26 0.84
CA ALA A 6 -1.30 10.76 0.49
C ALA A 6 -1.39 9.45 -0.31
N TRP A 7 -2.26 8.52 0.13
CA TRP A 7 -2.51 7.27 -0.59
C TRP A 7 -3.18 7.47 -1.94
N ASP A 8 -4.18 8.35 -2.03
CA ASP A 8 -4.87 8.64 -3.28
C ASP A 8 -3.90 9.25 -4.32
N PHE A 9 -2.97 10.10 -3.86
CA PHE A 9 -1.90 10.64 -4.70
C PHE A 9 -0.94 9.54 -5.17
N ALA A 10 -0.45 8.68 -4.27
CA ALA A 10 0.45 7.59 -4.61
C ALA A 10 -0.18 6.59 -5.59
N LEU A 11 -1.43 6.17 -5.35
CA LEU A 11 -2.18 5.29 -6.26
C LEU A 11 -2.48 5.96 -7.60
N GLY A 12 -2.66 7.28 -7.61
CA GLY A 12 -2.82 8.08 -8.82
C GLY A 12 -1.59 8.01 -9.73
N ILE A 13 -0.38 8.12 -9.17
CA ILE A 13 0.88 7.99 -9.92
C ILE A 13 0.99 6.60 -10.54
N ILE A 14 0.76 5.54 -9.76
CA ILE A 14 0.85 4.15 -10.23
C ILE A 14 -0.11 3.90 -11.41
N LYS A 15 -1.32 4.46 -11.33
CA LYS A 15 -2.31 4.36 -12.41
C LYS A 15 -1.90 5.11 -13.67
N VAL A 16 -1.27 6.28 -13.55
CA VAL A 16 -0.72 7.03 -14.70
C VAL A 16 0.32 6.19 -15.44
N ASP A 17 1.11 5.40 -14.71
CA ASP A 17 2.12 4.50 -15.27
C ASP A 17 1.52 3.18 -15.83
N ASN A 18 0.19 3.04 -15.89
CA ASN A 18 -0.53 1.82 -16.28
C ASN A 18 -0.11 0.56 -15.50
N LEU A 19 0.35 0.73 -14.26
CA LEU A 19 0.69 -0.37 -13.37
C LEU A 19 -0.54 -0.80 -12.57
N GLU A 20 -0.75 -2.12 -12.47
CA GLU A 20 -1.81 -2.67 -11.63
C GLU A 20 -1.30 -2.95 -10.22
N VAL A 21 -2.03 -2.42 -9.24
CA VAL A 21 -1.81 -2.70 -7.83
C VAL A 21 -2.60 -3.95 -7.43
N SER A 22 -2.00 -4.84 -6.65
CA SER A 22 -2.69 -6.04 -6.19
C SER A 22 -3.87 -5.68 -5.28
N LYS A 23 -4.97 -6.44 -5.38
CA LYS A 23 -6.14 -6.26 -4.51
C LYS A 23 -5.79 -6.32 -3.02
N GLU A 24 -4.90 -7.24 -2.65
CA GLU A 24 -4.41 -7.40 -1.29
C GLU A 24 -3.67 -6.15 -0.77
N PHE A 25 -2.85 -5.50 -1.61
CA PHE A 25 -2.20 -4.25 -1.21
C PHE A 25 -3.22 -3.11 -1.05
N LEU A 26 -4.23 -3.03 -1.94
CA LEU A 26 -5.30 -2.04 -1.80
C LEU A 26 -6.08 -2.22 -0.48
N GLU A 27 -6.35 -3.44 -0.06
CA GLU A 27 -6.98 -3.72 1.24
C GLU A 27 -6.11 -3.27 2.42
N LEU A 28 -4.79 -3.43 2.34
CA LEU A 28 -3.86 -2.93 3.35
C LEU A 28 -3.85 -1.40 3.42
N VAL A 29 -3.84 -0.73 2.26
CA VAL A 29 -3.95 0.74 2.18
C VAL A 29 -5.22 1.25 2.84
N GLU A 30 -6.36 0.61 2.59
CA GLU A 30 -7.64 1.01 3.20
C GLU A 30 -7.64 0.82 4.72
N LYS A 31 -6.97 -0.21 5.25
CA LYS A 31 -6.79 -0.38 6.71
C LYS A 31 -5.92 0.72 7.31
N GLU A 32 -4.85 1.14 6.62
CA GLU A 32 -3.98 2.23 7.09
C GLU A 32 -4.71 3.57 7.09
N LYS A 33 -5.50 3.86 6.04
CA LYS A 33 -6.36 5.05 5.97
C LYS A 33 -7.33 5.14 7.15
N LYS A 34 -7.85 3.99 7.60
CA LYS A 34 -8.74 3.88 8.79
C LYS A 34 -7.99 3.93 10.13
N GLY A 35 -6.66 3.86 10.11
CA GLY A 35 -5.83 3.80 11.31
C GLY A 35 -5.81 2.42 11.99
N GLU A 36 -6.24 1.37 11.30
CA GLU A 36 -6.25 -0.01 11.82
C GLU A 36 -4.84 -0.64 11.78
N ILE A 37 -4.00 -0.21 10.84
CA ILE A 37 -2.59 -0.61 10.70
C ILE A 37 -1.72 0.62 10.40
N THR A 38 -0.42 0.44 10.46
CA THR A 38 0.59 1.43 10.04
C THR A 38 1.15 1.11 8.65
N ASP A 39 1.82 2.08 8.03
CA ASP A 39 2.60 1.87 6.81
C ASP A 39 3.75 0.87 7.01
N GLN A 40 4.32 0.83 8.22
CA GLN A 40 5.33 -0.17 8.59
C GLN A 40 4.75 -1.60 8.58
N ASP A 41 3.50 -1.80 9.03
CA ASP A 41 2.84 -3.11 8.95
C ASP A 41 2.64 -3.57 7.50
N ILE A 42 2.30 -2.62 6.60
CA ILE A 42 2.20 -2.90 5.15
C ILE A 42 3.55 -3.34 4.60
N LYS A 43 4.62 -2.59 4.94
CA LYS A 43 5.98 -2.92 4.50
C LYS A 43 6.41 -4.29 4.99
N ASP A 44 6.22 -4.60 6.26
CA ASP A 44 6.60 -5.89 6.85
C ASP A 44 5.83 -7.05 6.21
N PHE A 45 4.55 -6.84 5.90
CA PHE A 45 3.75 -7.80 5.14
C PHE A 45 4.33 -8.06 3.74
N LEU A 46 4.66 -7.00 3.01
CA LEU A 46 5.25 -7.10 1.66
C LEU A 46 6.65 -7.72 1.68
N ASP A 47 7.49 -7.33 2.65
CA ASP A 47 8.80 -7.92 2.86
C ASP A 47 8.64 -9.42 3.12
N LYS A 48 7.75 -9.85 4.02
CA LYS A 48 7.50 -11.27 4.26
C LYS A 48 7.02 -12.02 3.02
N LYS A 49 6.19 -11.38 2.19
CA LYS A 49 5.57 -12.00 1.01
C LYS A 49 6.53 -12.13 -0.17
N TYR A 50 7.33 -11.10 -0.45
CA TYR A 50 8.13 -11.00 -1.67
C TYR A 50 9.63 -11.09 -1.44
N ARG A 51 10.11 -10.92 -0.22
CA ARG A 51 11.51 -11.19 0.11
C ARG A 51 11.69 -12.71 0.12
N LEU A 52 11.95 -13.25 -1.06
CA LEU A 52 12.58 -14.56 -1.23
C LEU A 52 13.81 -14.57 -0.32
N LYS A 53 13.86 -15.52 0.62
CA LYS A 53 15.10 -15.86 1.30
C LYS A 53 16.07 -16.35 0.22
N GLY A 54 16.86 -15.42 -0.33
CA GLY A 54 18.10 -15.73 -1.02
C GLY A 54 19.12 -16.24 -0.02
#